data_AF-A0A7X9FLH2-F1
#
_entry.id   AF-A0A7X9FLH2-F1
#
_cell.length_a   1.000
_cell.length_b   1.000
_cell.length_c   1.000
_cell.angle_alpha   90.00
_cell.angle_beta   90.00
_cell.angle_gamma   90.00
#
_symmetry.space_group_name_H-M   'P 1'
#
loop_
_entity.id
_entity.type
_entity.pdbx_description
1 polymer ?
#
loop_
_entity_poly.entity_id
_entity_poly.type
_entity_poly.pdbx_seq_one_letter_code
_entity_poly.pdbx_strand_id
1 'polypeptide(L)'
;MTGKKRIVTTCTRDCPNACGLVATVENGRLTGLSGNPDHPLTRGAACVKAARYARRVYDPERVTRPMIRVNGRFVPASWDEAMDLVAGRMRTIAAESG
;
A
#
# COMPACT_ATOMS: atom_id res chain seq x y z
N MET A 1 -0.89 3.33 25.71
CA MET A 1 -0.08 2.17 25.23
C MET A 1 1.08 2.69 24.38
N THR A 2 2.12 3.20 25.02
CA THR A 2 3.30 3.83 24.41
C THR A 2 4.45 2.83 24.44
N GLY A 3 4.61 2.05 23.38
CA GLY A 3 5.66 1.03 23.30
C GLY A 3 6.08 0.75 21.87
N LYS A 4 7.37 0.50 21.67
CA LYS A 4 7.96 0.04 20.41
C LYS A 4 7.53 -1.39 20.15
N LYS A 5 6.98 -1.65 18.96
CA LYS A 5 6.55 -2.97 18.50
C LYS A 5 7.31 -3.34 17.23
N ARG A 6 7.66 -4.62 17.09
CA ARG A 6 8.20 -5.21 15.87
C ARG A 6 7.13 -6.13 15.28
N ILE A 7 6.74 -5.88 14.03
CA ILE A 7 5.66 -6.60 13.36
C ILE A 7 6.25 -7.23 12.10
N VAL A 8 6.11 -8.56 11.96
CA VAL A 8 6.49 -9.27 10.74
C VAL A 8 5.52 -8.90 9.63
N THR A 9 6.06 -8.55 8.47
CA THR A 9 5.28 -8.17 7.29
C THR A 9 6.02 -8.59 6.02
N THR A 10 5.46 -8.28 4.85
CA THR A 10 6.07 -8.58 3.55
C THR A 10 6.34 -7.30 2.76
N CYS A 11 7.33 -7.36 1.88
CA CYS A 11 7.60 -6.29 0.93
C CYS A 11 6.44 -6.17 -0.07
N THR A 12 5.80 -5.01 -0.14
CA THR A 12 4.68 -4.75 -1.08
C THR A 12 5.15 -4.46 -2.51
N ARG A 13 6.44 -4.64 -2.79
CA ARG A 13 6.97 -4.42 -4.14
C ARG A 13 6.72 -5.67 -4.96
N ASP A 14 6.14 -5.47 -6.13
CA ASP A 14 6.03 -6.48 -7.15
C ASP A 14 7.42 -6.73 -7.79
N CYS A 15 8.24 -7.49 -7.07
CA CYS A 15 9.52 -7.99 -7.52
C CYS A 15 9.61 -9.47 -7.11
N PRO A 16 10.34 -10.30 -7.86
CA PRO A 16 10.34 -11.75 -7.66
C PRO A 16 10.95 -12.19 -6.31
N ASN A 17 11.58 -11.27 -5.57
CA ASN A 17 12.32 -11.60 -4.36
C ASN A 17 11.44 -11.88 -3.14
N ALA A 18 10.16 -11.46 -3.16
CA ALA A 18 9.16 -11.70 -2.11
C ALA A 18 9.71 -11.54 -0.67
N CYS A 19 10.42 -10.45 -0.39
CA CYS A 19 11.16 -10.31 0.87
C CYS A 19 10.25 -10.28 2.09
N GLY A 20 10.57 -11.08 3.11
CA GLY A 20 10.07 -10.87 4.47
C GLY A 20 10.72 -9.65 5.11
N LEU A 21 9.91 -8.82 5.77
CA LEU A 21 10.33 -7.58 6.44
C LEU A 21 9.87 -7.56 7.90
N VAL A 22 10.48 -6.68 8.68
CA VAL A 22 10.04 -6.33 10.03
C VAL A 22 9.76 -4.83 10.09
N ALA A 23 8.52 -4.48 10.37
CA ALA A 23 8.07 -3.12 10.63
C ALA A 23 8.31 -2.77 12.10
N THR A 24 9.01 -1.65 12.32
CA THR A 24 9.15 -1.06 13.64
C THR A 24 8.09 0.01 13.81
N VAL A 25 7.21 -0.15 14.80
CA VAL A 25 6.11 0.76 15.09
C VAL A 25 6.28 1.34 16.48
N GLU A 26 6.33 2.66 16.59
CA GLU A 26 6.47 3.40 17.85
C GLU A 26 5.29 4.37 17.96
N ASN A 27 4.57 4.32 19.08
CA ASN A 27 3.40 5.20 19.34
C ASN A 27 2.37 5.18 18.19
N GLY A 28 2.12 4.00 17.61
CA GLY A 28 1.18 3.82 16.50
C GLY A 28 1.69 4.30 15.14
N ARG A 29 2.95 4.73 15.03
CA ARG A 29 3.57 5.17 13.77
C ARG A 29 4.68 4.24 13.32
N LEU A 30 4.72 3.96 12.02
CA LEU A 30 5.80 3.21 11.39
C LEU A 30 7.07 4.06 11.38
N THR A 31 8.09 3.67 12.12
CA THR A 31 9.36 4.40 12.19
C THR A 31 10.48 3.75 11.39
N GLY A 32 10.35 2.47 11.03
CA GLY A 32 11.36 1.79 10.22
C GLY A 32 10.90 0.48 9.62
N LEU A 33 11.61 0.07 8.57
CA LEU A 33 11.49 -1.24 7.93
C LEU A 33 12.89 -1.83 7.75
N SER A 34 13.07 -3.07 8.22
CA SER A 34 14.28 -3.87 8.00
C SER A 34 13.91 -5.23 7.42
N GLY A 35 14.88 -5.99 6.90
CA GLY A 35 14.63 -7.37 6.51
C GLY A 35 14.33 -8.25 7.71
N ASN A 36 13.53 -9.29 7.50
CA ASN A 36 13.25 -10.32 8.50
C ASN A 36 14.39 -11.37 8.52
N PRO A 37 15.17 -11.49 9.60
CA PRO A 37 16.23 -12.50 9.73
C PRO A 37 15.71 -13.94 9.57
N ASP A 38 14.47 -14.19 9.99
CA ASP A 38 13.85 -15.51 9.99
C ASP A 38 13.22 -15.88 8.63
N HIS A 39 13.26 -14.97 7.65
CA HIS A 39 12.73 -15.25 6.32
C HIS A 39 13.66 -16.22 5.56
N PRO A 40 13.17 -17.38 5.08
CA PRO A 40 14.03 -18.47 4.61
C PRO A 40 14.93 -18.08 3.42
N LEU A 41 14.40 -17.25 2.52
CA LEU A 41 15.10 -16.85 1.31
C LEU A 41 16.00 -15.63 1.53
N THR A 42 15.49 -14.59 2.18
CA THR A 42 16.16 -13.29 2.25
C THR A 42 16.99 -13.09 3.52
N ARG A 43 16.74 -13.86 4.59
CA ARG A 43 17.56 -13.92 5.81
C ARG A 43 18.04 -12.56 6.33
N GLY A 44 17.11 -11.61 6.44
CA GLY A 44 17.40 -10.26 6.94
C GLY A 44 17.81 -9.23 5.88
N ALA A 45 18.04 -9.65 4.63
CA ALA A 45 18.32 -8.72 3.54
C ALA A 45 17.06 -7.94 3.12
N ALA A 46 17.21 -6.63 2.99
CA ALA A 46 16.22 -5.74 2.40
C ALA A 46 16.93 -4.73 1.49
N CYS A 47 16.38 -4.47 0.30
CA CYS A 47 16.95 -3.49 -0.61
C CYS A 47 16.69 -2.05 -0.13
N VAL A 48 17.46 -1.09 -0.63
CA VAL A 48 17.30 0.34 -0.30
C VAL A 48 15.89 0.88 -0.58
N LYS A 49 15.19 0.29 -1.56
CA LYS A 49 13.81 0.67 -1.91
C LYS A 49 12.86 0.30 -0.77
N ALA A 50 12.97 -0.92 -0.26
CA ALA A 50 12.12 -1.43 0.83
C ALA A 50 12.37 -0.66 2.14
N ALA A 51 13.64 -0.40 2.47
CA ALA A 51 14.02 0.37 3.67
C ALA A 51 13.43 1.80 3.67
N ARG A 52 13.18 2.38 2.50
CA ARG A 52 12.61 3.74 2.35
C ARG A 52 11.09 3.78 2.34
N TYR A 53 10.37 2.64 2.33
CA TYR A 53 8.91 2.65 2.24
C TYR A 53 8.22 3.34 3.41
N ALA A 54 8.83 3.38 4.60
CA ALA A 54 8.30 4.13 5.73
C ALA A 54 8.06 5.61 5.39
N ARG A 55 8.88 6.21 4.52
CA ARG A 55 8.69 7.60 4.05
C ARG A 55 7.44 7.74 3.18
N ARG A 56 7.19 6.76 2.29
CA ARG A 56 6.03 6.78 1.38
C ARG A 56 4.68 6.71 2.11
N VAL A 57 4.62 6.07 3.27
CA VAL A 57 3.40 5.98 4.08
C VAL A 57 2.92 7.36 4.55
N TYR A 58 3.86 8.29 4.76
CA TYR A 58 3.61 9.65 5.26
C TYR A 58 3.95 10.75 4.25
N ASP A 59 4.10 10.38 2.97
CA ASP A 59 4.39 11.34 1.91
C ASP A 59 3.23 12.33 1.74
N PRO A 60 3.47 13.65 1.66
CA PRO A 60 2.42 14.65 1.46
C PRO A 60 1.64 14.46 0.14
N GLU A 61 2.24 13.82 -0.87
CA GLU A 61 1.59 13.54 -2.16
C GLU A 61 0.80 12.22 -2.15
N ARG A 62 0.72 11.53 -1.01
CA ARG A 62 -0.02 10.27 -0.92
C ARG A 62 -1.51 10.50 -1.22
N VAL A 63 -2.04 9.73 -2.18
CA VAL A 63 -3.48 9.66 -2.43
C VAL A 63 -4.16 8.97 -1.25
N THR A 64 -4.96 9.71 -0.49
CA THR A 64 -5.60 9.27 0.75
C THR A 64 -7.10 9.07 0.66
N ARG A 65 -7.72 9.39 -0.49
CA ARG A 65 -9.14 9.18 -0.78
C ARG A 65 -9.37 8.86 -2.26
N PRO A 66 -10.50 8.23 -2.61
CA PRO A 66 -10.87 8.00 -4.01
C PRO A 66 -10.93 9.29 -4.82
N MET A 67 -10.62 9.17 -6.11
CA MET A 67 -10.61 10.28 -7.07
C MET A 67 -11.30 9.82 -8.36
N ILE A 68 -12.24 10.61 -8.87
CA ILE A 68 -12.97 10.34 -10.13
C ILE A 68 -12.53 11.35 -11.18
N ARG A 69 -12.38 10.91 -12.43
CA ARG A 69 -12.00 11.79 -13.54
C ARG A 69 -13.24 12.43 -14.17
N VAL A 70 -13.35 13.75 -14.12
CA VAL A 70 -14.42 14.56 -14.70
C VAL A 70 -13.79 15.63 -15.60
N ASN A 71 -14.21 15.70 -16.87
CA ASN A 71 -13.70 16.66 -17.86
C ASN A 71 -12.15 16.71 -17.91
N GLY A 72 -11.53 15.52 -17.85
CA GLY A 72 -10.08 15.38 -17.92
C GLY A 72 -9.32 15.57 -16.60
N ARG A 73 -9.95 16.06 -15.54
CA ARG A 73 -9.33 16.33 -14.23
C ARG A 73 -9.80 15.37 -13.14
N PHE A 74 -8.95 15.06 -12.17
CA PHE A 74 -9.35 14.25 -11.01
C PHE A 74 -9.99 15.13 -9.93
N VAL A 75 -11.16 14.73 -9.46
CA VAL A 75 -11.88 15.35 -8.35
C VAL A 75 -12.05 14.34 -7.21
N PRO A 76 -11.99 14.75 -5.93
CA PRO A 76 -12.23 13.86 -4.80
C PRO A 76 -13.61 13.22 -4.84
N ALA A 77 -13.71 11.97 -4.38
CA ALA A 77 -14.97 11.24 -4.23
C ALA A 77 -14.98 10.42 -2.94
N SER A 78 -16.18 10.01 -2.51
CA SER A 78 -16.37 8.99 -1.49
C SER A 78 -16.05 7.58 -2.01
N TRP A 79 -15.94 6.61 -1.11
CA TRP A 79 -15.78 5.22 -1.49
C TRP A 79 -17.01 4.67 -2.21
N ASP A 80 -18.22 5.01 -1.75
CA ASP A 80 -19.47 4.54 -2.36
C ASP A 80 -19.59 5.07 -3.80
N GLU A 81 -19.40 6.38 -4.02
CA GLU A 81 -19.43 6.96 -5.38
C GLU A 81 -18.41 6.31 -6.33
N ALA A 82 -17.18 6.06 -5.85
CA ALA A 82 -16.13 5.46 -6.67
C ALA A 82 -16.43 3.99 -7.00
N MET A 83 -16.90 3.21 -6.02
CA MET A 83 -17.21 1.80 -6.18
C MET A 83 -18.46 1.60 -7.03
N ASP A 84 -19.51 2.39 -6.83
CA ASP A 84 -20.75 2.32 -7.61
C ASP A 84 -20.51 2.70 -9.08
N LEU A 85 -19.67 3.72 -9.32
CA LEU A 85 -19.28 4.09 -10.68
C LEU A 85 -18.57 2.95 -11.41
N VAL A 86 -17.57 2.33 -10.77
CA VAL A 86 -16.81 1.22 -11.38
C VAL A 86 -17.72 0.01 -11.59
N ALA A 87 -18.46 -0.41 -10.55
CA ALA A 87 -19.35 -1.55 -10.62
C ALA A 87 -20.48 -1.36 -11.67
N GLY A 88 -21.05 -0.15 -11.74
CA GLY A 88 -22.03 0.22 -12.76
C GLY A 88 -21.48 0.06 -14.17
N ARG A 89 -20.30 0.63 -14.44
CA ARG A 89 -19.65 0.51 -15.76
C ARG A 89 -19.30 -0.92 -16.13
N MET A 90 -18.77 -1.70 -15.18
CA MET A 90 -18.48 -3.12 -15.41
C MET A 90 -19.75 -3.89 -15.77
N ARG A 91 -20.87 -3.65 -15.08
CA ARG A 91 -22.17 -4.28 -15.41
C ARG A 91 -22.67 -3.89 -16.79
N THR A 92 -22.57 -2.61 -17.16
CA THR A 92 -22.93 -2.15 -18.51
C THR A 92 -22.11 -2.86 -19.58
N ILE A 93 -20.78 -2.87 -19.45
CA ILE A 93 -19.88 -3.52 -20.41
C ILE A 93 -20.15 -5.03 -20.49
N ALA A 94 -20.33 -5.70 -19.35
CA ALA A 94 -20.63 -7.13 -19.32
C ALA A 94 -21.96 -7.45 -20.02
N ALA A 95 -22.97 -6.59 -19.88
CA ALA A 95 -24.26 -6.74 -20.56
C ALA A 95 -24.18 -6.46 -22.07
N GLU A 96 -23.26 -5.60 -22.49
CA GLU A 96 -23.08 -5.20 -23.90
C GLU A 96 -22.16 -6.15 -24.67
N SER A 97 -21.06 -6.62 -24.07
CA SER A 97 -19.99 -7.32 -24.79
C SER A 97 -19.26 -8.45 -24.05
N GLY A 98 -19.57 -8.72 -22.77
CA GLY A 98 -18.87 -9.71 -21.95
C GLY A 98 -17.51 -9.25 -21.42
#